data_AF-A0A936AG45-F1
#
_entry.id   AF-A0A936AG45-F1
#
_cell.length_a   1.000
_cell.length_b   1.000
_cell.length_c   1.000
_cell.angle_alpha   90.00
_cell.angle_beta   90.00
_cell.angle_gamma   90.00
#
_symmetry.space_group_name_H-M   'P 1'
#
loop_
_entity.id
_entity.type
_entity.pdbx_description
1 polymer ?
#
loop_
_entity_poly.entity_id
_entity_poly.type
_entity_poly.pdbx_seq_one_letter_code
_entity_poly.pdbx_strand_id
1 'polypeptide(L)'
;MPNYRLGPLDGSTCDTLGIDNIPWAWWRHDQDTSDYLNFEFTDLSAYEVTDWEWNFGDGMVSTLQNPLHRYSQKGVYDVCLIAKNKNGADTLCKTLNVNQNRNIAKSL
;
A
#
# COMPACT_ATOMS: atom_id res chain seq x y z
N MET A 1 14.68 3.82 -11.25
CA MET A 1 14.47 5.16 -10.67
C MET A 1 13.17 5.09 -9.89
N PRO A 2 13.12 5.23 -8.55
CA PRO A 2 11.84 5.20 -7.87
C PRO A 2 11.11 6.50 -8.16
N ASN A 3 9.89 6.38 -8.71
CA ASN A 3 8.97 7.48 -8.90
C ASN A 3 8.57 8.02 -7.53
N TYR A 4 9.16 9.14 -7.12
CA TYR A 4 8.60 9.98 -6.08
C TYR A 4 7.25 10.45 -6.60
N ARG A 5 6.16 9.90 -6.07
CA ARG A 5 4.87 10.59 -6.09
C ARG A 5 5.14 11.89 -5.34
N LEU A 6 5.36 12.96 -6.08
CA LEU A 6 5.22 14.31 -5.56
C LEU A 6 3.83 14.34 -4.90
N GLY A 7 3.74 14.95 -3.72
CA GLY A 7 2.45 15.27 -3.12
C GLY A 7 1.57 16.06 -4.11
N PRO A 8 0.33 16.39 -3.74
CA PRO A 8 -0.64 17.00 -4.63
C PRO A 8 -0.03 18.10 -5.53
N LEU A 9 -0.05 17.86 -6.85
CA LEU A 9 0.38 18.81 -7.90
C LEU A 9 -0.74 19.82 -8.24
N ASP A 10 -1.73 19.98 -7.38
CA ASP A 10 -2.90 20.81 -7.66
C ASP A 10 -2.71 22.28 -7.25
N GLY A 11 -1.56 22.63 -6.65
CA GLY A 11 -1.31 24.01 -6.25
C GLY A 11 -2.30 24.53 -5.21
N SER A 12 -2.99 23.64 -4.49
CA SER A 12 -3.81 24.00 -3.35
C SER A 12 -2.91 24.42 -2.18
N THR A 13 -2.60 25.71 -2.07
CA THR A 13 -2.02 26.29 -0.86
C THR A 13 -3.08 26.36 0.24
N CYS A 14 -3.19 25.32 1.07
CA CYS A 14 -3.86 25.37 2.37
C CYS A 14 -3.28 24.23 3.21
N ASP A 15 -2.14 24.38 3.87
CA ASP A 15 -1.90 25.24 5.03
C ASP A 15 -0.43 25.68 5.10
N THR A 16 -0.15 26.87 5.61
CA THR A 16 1.15 27.56 5.43
C THR A 16 2.20 27.16 6.47
N LEU A 17 1.98 26.16 7.30
CA LEU A 17 2.97 25.69 8.29
C LEU A 17 2.80 24.17 8.44
N GLY A 18 3.85 23.37 8.30
CA GLY A 18 3.79 21.93 8.55
C GLY A 18 3.51 21.58 10.02
N ILE A 19 2.25 21.73 10.46
CA ILE A 19 1.82 21.58 11.85
C ILE A 19 0.89 20.38 12.03
N ASP A 20 0.16 19.98 11.00
CA ASP A 20 -0.72 18.82 11.08
C ASP A 20 0.03 17.59 10.60
N ASN A 21 0.56 16.84 11.57
CA ASN A 21 1.21 15.54 11.43
C ASN A 21 0.20 14.50 10.87
N ILE A 22 -0.32 14.70 9.67
CA ILE A 22 -1.26 13.83 8.95
C ILE A 22 -0.44 12.71 8.30
N PRO A 23 -0.90 11.45 8.32
CA PRO A 23 -0.18 10.34 7.73
C PRO A 23 0.18 10.56 6.27
N TRP A 24 1.32 10.00 5.86
CA TRP A 24 1.58 9.76 4.44
C TRP A 24 1.50 8.26 4.21
N ALA A 25 0.45 7.81 3.53
CA ALA A 25 0.23 6.41 3.29
C ALA A 25 1.32 5.86 2.36
N TRP A 26 2.02 4.82 2.80
CA TRP A 26 3.01 4.14 1.98
C TRP A 26 3.07 2.67 2.33
N TRP A 27 3.25 1.83 1.34
CA TRP A 27 3.37 0.40 1.57
C TRP A 27 4.14 -0.33 0.48
N ARG A 28 4.62 -1.51 0.84
CA ARG A 28 5.20 -2.49 -0.09
C ARG A 28 4.57 -3.87 0.16
N HIS A 29 4.81 -4.79 -0.76
CA HIS A 29 4.38 -6.17 -0.64
C HIS A 29 5.52 -7.12 -1.00
N ASP A 30 5.52 -8.31 -0.40
CA ASP A 30 6.39 -9.44 -0.72
C ASP A 30 5.52 -10.64 -1.08
N GLN A 31 5.82 -11.33 -2.18
CA GLN A 31 5.07 -12.51 -2.63
C GLN A 31 5.75 -13.78 -2.11
N ASP A 32 4.96 -14.72 -1.58
CA ASP A 32 5.48 -16.02 -1.16
C ASP A 32 5.94 -16.84 -2.39
N THR A 33 7.14 -17.41 -2.29
CA THR A 33 7.76 -18.19 -3.36
C THR A 33 7.23 -19.63 -3.47
N SER A 34 6.57 -20.11 -2.42
CA SER A 34 5.97 -21.44 -2.29
C SER A 34 4.44 -21.41 -2.50
N ASP A 35 3.79 -20.29 -2.21
CA ASP A 35 2.39 -20.02 -2.55
C ASP A 35 2.24 -18.66 -3.24
N TYR A 36 2.23 -18.64 -4.57
CA TYR A 36 2.13 -17.41 -5.37
C TYR A 36 0.84 -16.61 -5.17
N LEU A 37 -0.15 -17.15 -4.46
CA LEU A 37 -1.36 -16.43 -4.11
C LEU A 37 -1.26 -15.73 -2.75
N ASN A 38 -0.23 -16.03 -1.96
CA ASN A 38 -0.01 -15.46 -0.64
C ASN A 38 0.97 -14.27 -0.71
N PHE A 39 0.58 -13.18 -0.08
CA PHE A 39 1.35 -11.94 -0.04
C PHE A 39 1.43 -11.42 1.39
N GLU A 40 2.61 -10.93 1.75
CA GLU A 40 2.82 -10.13 2.94
C GLU A 40 2.83 -8.66 2.57
N PHE A 41 2.02 -7.86 3.26
CA PHE A 41 1.99 -6.41 3.10
C PHE A 41 2.70 -5.77 4.29
N THR A 42 3.55 -4.79 3.98
CA THR A 42 4.26 -4.00 4.99
C THR A 42 3.85 -2.54 4.86
N ASP A 43 3.26 -2.01 5.92
CA ASP A 43 3.06 -0.58 6.10
C ASP A 43 4.41 0.14 6.25
N LEU A 44 4.55 1.24 5.54
CA LEU A 44 5.70 2.13 5.54
C LEU A 44 5.25 3.59 5.69
N SER A 45 4.03 3.81 6.17
CA SER A 45 3.43 5.13 6.28
C SER A 45 4.17 5.99 7.30
N ALA A 46 4.23 7.29 7.05
CA ALA A 46 4.87 8.25 7.94
C ALA A 46 3.86 8.92 8.88
N TYR A 47 4.38 9.65 9.88
CA TYR A 47 3.62 10.54 10.78
C TYR A 47 2.65 9.83 11.74
N GLU A 48 3.20 9.00 12.64
CA GLU A 48 2.49 8.43 13.81
C GLU A 48 1.12 7.82 13.48
N VAL A 49 1.08 6.90 12.52
CA VAL A 49 -0.13 6.17 12.16
C VAL A 49 -0.58 5.30 13.33
N THR A 50 -1.88 5.39 13.67
CA THR A 50 -2.50 4.61 14.75
C THR A 50 -3.50 3.59 14.23
N ASP A 51 -4.02 3.79 13.02
CA ASP A 51 -5.06 2.94 12.43
C ASP A 51 -4.79 2.68 10.95
N TRP A 52 -5.02 1.43 10.53
CA TRP A 52 -4.84 0.97 9.15
C TRP A 52 -6.13 0.36 8.63
N GLU A 53 -6.45 0.64 7.38
CA GLU A 53 -7.48 -0.07 6.63
C GLU A 53 -6.93 -0.47 5.28
N TRP A 54 -6.85 -1.78 5.05
CA TRP A 54 -6.47 -2.37 3.80
C TRP A 54 -7.71 -2.82 3.04
N ASN A 55 -7.74 -2.50 1.74
CA ASN A 55 -8.63 -3.13 0.79
C ASN A 55 -7.77 -3.83 -0.26
N PHE A 56 -7.90 -5.14 -0.38
CA PHE A 56 -7.06 -5.93 -1.29
C PHE A 56 -7.61 -5.99 -2.73
N GLY A 57 -8.75 -5.35 -3.00
CA GLY A 57 -9.35 -5.31 -4.33
C GLY A 57 -10.09 -6.59 -4.73
N ASP A 58 -10.12 -7.61 -3.87
CA ASP A 58 -10.85 -8.88 -4.06
C ASP A 58 -12.10 -9.00 -3.18
N GLY A 59 -12.49 -7.91 -2.53
CA GLY A 59 -13.61 -7.84 -1.58
C GLY A 59 -13.22 -8.16 -0.14
N MET A 60 -11.97 -8.55 0.13
CA MET A 60 -11.46 -8.70 1.49
C MET A 60 -10.77 -7.43 1.98
N VAL A 61 -10.80 -7.23 3.30
CA VAL A 61 -10.22 -6.09 4.00
C VAL A 61 -9.43 -6.54 5.23
N SER A 62 -8.53 -5.70 5.72
CA SER A 62 -7.80 -5.92 6.98
C SER A 62 -7.57 -4.62 7.73
N THR A 63 -7.48 -4.69 9.05
CA THR A 63 -7.11 -3.58 9.93
C THR A 63 -5.75 -3.76 10.61
N LEU A 64 -5.02 -4.83 10.25
CA LEU A 64 -3.66 -5.05 10.74
C LEU A 64 -2.70 -4.08 10.05
N GLN A 65 -1.67 -3.63 10.76
CA GLN A 65 -0.60 -2.81 10.17
C GLN A 65 0.11 -3.55 9.03
N ASN A 66 0.51 -4.80 9.27
CA ASN A 66 1.22 -5.65 8.31
C ASN A 66 0.45 -6.95 8.08
N PRO A 67 -0.59 -6.95 7.23
CA PRO A 67 -1.40 -8.15 7.02
C PRO A 67 -0.73 -9.16 6.09
N LEU A 68 -0.97 -10.44 6.37
CA LEU A 68 -0.85 -11.50 5.39
C LEU A 68 -2.19 -11.65 4.66
N HIS A 69 -2.15 -11.73 3.33
CA HIS A 69 -3.34 -11.91 2.52
C HIS A 69 -3.12 -12.92 1.41
N ARG A 70 -4.07 -13.85 1.27
CA ARG A 70 -4.04 -14.90 0.26
C ARG A 70 -5.20 -14.74 -0.71
N TYR A 71 -4.88 -14.43 -1.96
CA TYR A 71 -5.86 -14.32 -3.02
C TYR A 71 -6.44 -15.69 -3.40
N SER A 72 -7.73 -15.72 -3.72
CA SER A 72 -8.38 -16.95 -4.18
C SER A 72 -8.03 -17.31 -5.63
N GLN A 73 -7.74 -16.30 -6.45
CA GLN A 73 -7.52 -16.43 -7.89
C GLN A 73 -6.38 -15.52 -8.35
N LYS A 74 -5.83 -15.84 -9.52
CA LYS A 74 -4.89 -14.96 -10.22
C LYS A 74 -5.64 -13.81 -10.85
N GLY A 75 -5.02 -12.64 -10.89
CA GLY A 75 -5.66 -11.46 -11.43
C GLY A 75 -4.84 -10.20 -11.21
N VAL A 76 -5.43 -9.08 -11.60
CA VAL A 76 -4.93 -7.75 -11.32
C VAL A 76 -5.86 -7.14 -10.28
N TYR A 77 -5.31 -6.70 -9.16
CA TYR A 77 -6.06 -6.17 -8.04
C TYR A 77 -5.55 -4.77 -7.70
N ASP A 78 -6.47 -3.84 -7.43
CA ASP A 78 -6.10 -2.54 -6.90
C ASP A 78 -6.13 -2.60 -5.38
N VAL A 79 -4.92 -2.63 -4.79
CA VAL A 79 -4.74 -2.69 -3.34
C VAL A 79 -4.63 -1.27 -2.81
N CYS A 80 -5.43 -0.93 -1.80
CA CYS A 80 -5.42 0.37 -1.16
C CYS A 80 -5.09 0.22 0.33
N LEU A 81 -4.18 1.07 0.82
CA LEU A 81 -3.96 1.30 2.25
C LEU A 81 -4.48 2.69 2.60
N ILE A 82 -5.33 2.76 3.62
CA ILE A 82 -5.71 4.00 4.29
C ILE A 82 -5.00 4.00 5.64
N ALA A 83 -4.11 4.97 5.84
CA ALA A 83 -3.36 5.16 7.08
C ALA A 83 -3.95 6.37 7.82
N LYS A 84 -4.32 6.21 9.09
CA LYS A 84 -5.00 7.24 9.88
C LYS A 84 -4.28 7.50 11.20
N ASN A 85 -4.42 8.72 11.67
CA ASN A 85 -4.13 9.11 13.04
C ASN A 85 -5.13 10.18 13.51
N LYS A 86 -4.93 10.73 14.71
CA LYS A 86 -5.81 11.76 15.28
C LYS A 86 -5.95 13.04 14.43
N ASN A 87 -4.99 13.33 13.57
CA ASN A 87 -4.94 14.55 12.76
C ASN A 87 -5.56 14.36 11.37
N GLY A 88 -5.71 13.12 10.91
CA GLY A 88 -6.30 12.85 9.61
C GLY A 88 -5.94 11.49 9.06
N ALA A 89 -6.13 11.36 7.75
CA ALA A 89 -5.88 10.13 7.01
C ALA A 89 -5.32 10.44 5.62
N ASP A 90 -4.50 9.53 5.12
CA ASP A 90 -4.07 9.50 3.72
C ASP A 90 -4.30 8.10 3.14
N THR A 91 -4.36 8.03 1.81
CA THR A 91 -4.67 6.79 1.08
C THR A 91 -3.71 6.59 -0.08
N LEU A 92 -3.10 5.41 -0.13
CA LEU A 92 -2.29 4.98 -1.27
C LEU A 92 -2.82 3.69 -1.87
N CYS A 93 -3.25 3.77 -3.13
CA CYS A 93 -3.60 2.61 -3.94
C CYS A 93 -2.48 2.28 -4.95
N LYS A 94 -2.15 0.99 -5.09
CA LYS A 94 -1.26 0.47 -6.13
C LYS A 94 -1.84 -0.80 -6.74
N THR A 95 -1.65 -0.94 -8.04
CA THR A 95 -2.02 -2.16 -8.76
C THR A 95 -1.05 -3.30 -8.43
N LEU A 96 -1.60 -4.43 -8.01
CA LEU A 96 -0.90 -5.67 -7.74
C LEU A 96 -1.25 -6.73 -8.79
N ASN A 97 -0.22 -7.27 -9.43
CA ASN A 97 -0.37 -8.39 -10.35
C ASN A 97 -0.18 -9.72 -9.59
N VAL A 98 -1.26 -10.43 -9.35
CA VAL A 98 -1.27 -11.76 -8.73
C VAL A 98 -1.19 -12.81 -9.84
N ASN A 99 0.03 -13.18 -10.20
CA ASN A 99 0.29 -14.21 -11.20
C ASN A 99 1.28 -15.26 -10.65
N GLN A 100 1.38 -16.40 -11.34
CA GLN A 100 2.41 -17.39 -11.00
C GLN A 100 3.79 -16.85 -11.37
N ASN A 101 4.72 -16.99 -10.43
CA ASN A 101 6.15 -16.70 -10.51
C ASN A 101 6.53 -15.58 -11.50
N ARG A 102 7.02 -14.44 -10.98
CA ARG A 102 8.02 -13.69 -11.74
C ARG A 102 9.24 -14.61 -11.91
N ASN A 103 9.26 -15.43 -12.97
CA ASN A 103 10.50 -15.82 -13.60
C ASN A 103 11.09 -14.52 -14.16
N ILE A 104 11.64 -13.66 -13.30
CA ILE A 104 12.65 -12.71 -13.74
C ILE A 104 13.73 -13.63 -14.24
N ALA A 105 13.88 -13.69 -15.56
CA ALA A 105 14.98 -14.35 -16.21
C ALA A 105 16.23 -14.12 -15.33
N LYS A 106 16.83 -15.21 -14.82
CA LYS A 106 18.25 -15.16 -14.48
C LYS A 106 18.89 -14.66 -15.77
N SER A 107 19.21 -13.37 -15.83
CA SER A 107 20.00 -12.85 -16.93
C SER A 107 21.26 -13.69 -16.93
N LEU A 108 21.48 -14.39 -18.03
CA LEU A 108 22.77 -14.96 -18.39
C LEU A 108 23.83 -13.85 -18.36
#